data_AF-A0A2N9X7Y7-F1
#
_entry.id   AF-A0A2N9X7Y7-F1
#
_cell.length_a   1.000
_cell.length_b   1.000
_cell.length_c   1.000
_cell.angle_alpha   90.00
_cell.angle_beta   90.00
_cell.angle_gamma   90.00
#
_symmetry.space_group_name_H-M   'P 1'
#
loop_
_entity.id
_entity.type
_entity.pdbx_description
1 polymer ?
#
loop_
_entity_poly.entity_id
_entity_poly.type
_entity_poly.pdbx_seq_one_letter_code
_entity_poly.pdbx_strand_id
1 'polypeptide(L)' 'MKLCVNDEVIEFDGRTLGELVVHINPETPFAVAVNTAFVARKEYGGYVLQEQDKVDIVSPVVGG' A
#
# COMPACT_ATOMS: atom_id res chain seq x y z
N MET A 1 6.20 9.17 -8.87
CA MET A 1 5.54 8.15 -9.73
C MET A 1 4.03 8.22 -9.52
N LYS A 2 3.24 7.84 -10.52
CA LYS A 2 1.78 7.76 -10.38
C LYS A 2 1.37 6.38 -9.89
N LEU A 3 0.61 6.32 -8.81
CA LEU A 3 0.09 5.08 -8.21
C LEU A 3 -1.43 5.15 -8.15
N CYS A 4 -2.09 4.00 -8.17
CA CYS A 4 -3.52 3.90 -7.86
C CYS A 4 -3.68 3.32 -6.45
N VAL A 5 -4.10 4.11 -5.48
CA VAL A 5 -4.28 3.70 -4.08
C VAL A 5 -5.77 3.71 -3.76
N ASN A 6 -6.36 2.56 -3.43
CA ASN A 6 -7.80 2.42 -3.15
C ASN A 6 -8.69 3.14 -4.19
N ASP A 7 -8.44 2.88 -5.48
CA ASP A 7 -9.12 3.48 -6.64
C ASP A 7 -8.84 4.99 -6.87
N GLU A 8 -7.97 5.63 -6.08
CA GLU A 8 -7.54 7.02 -6.27
C GLU A 8 -6.13 7.09 -6.88
N VAL A 9 -5.95 7.92 -7.92
CA VAL A 9 -4.63 8.13 -8.53
C VAL A 9 -3.89 9.25 -7.80
N ILE A 10 -2.72 8.93 -7.24
CA ILE A 10 -1.88 9.89 -6.52
C ILE A 10 -0.50 10.03 -7.17
N GLU A 11 0.14 11.19 -6.96
CA GLU A 11 1.56 11.37 -7.21
C GLU A 11 2.35 11.07 -5.93
N PHE A 12 3.32 10.15 -6.03
CA PHE A 12 4.11 9.68 -4.91
C PHE A 12 5.61 9.75 -5.21
N ASP A 13 6.38 10.45 -4.37
CA ASP A 13 7.82 10.69 -4.59
C ASP A 13 8.74 9.66 -3.93
N GLY A 14 8.21 8.79 -3.06
CA GLY A 14 8.97 7.72 -2.43
C GLY A 14 9.19 6.52 -3.36
N ARG A 15 9.85 5.47 -2.85
CA ARG A 15 10.22 4.30 -3.66
C ARG A 15 9.64 2.99 -3.14
N THR A 16 9.43 2.89 -1.84
CA THR A 16 9.03 1.65 -1.18
C THR A 16 7.59 1.70 -0.68
N LEU A 17 7.01 0.51 -0.51
CA LEU A 17 5.69 0.39 0.10
C LEU A 17 5.66 0.95 1.54
N GLY A 18 6.75 0.82 2.28
CA GLY A 18 6.89 1.40 3.62
C GLY A 18 6.78 2.91 3.61
N GLU A 19 7.45 3.59 2.68
CA GLU A 19 7.33 5.04 2.50
C GLU A 19 5.91 5.45 2.09
N LEU A 20 5.26 4.68 1.21
CA LEU A 20 3.88 4.93 0.81
C LEU A 20 2.93 4.83 2.02
N VAL A 21 3.09 3.79 2.84
CA VAL A 21 2.28 3.61 4.06
C VAL A 21 2.46 4.77 5.04
N VAL A 22 3.68 5.31 5.19
CA VAL A 22 3.93 6.50 6.01
C VAL A 22 3.28 7.76 5.39
N HIS A 23 3.34 7.90 4.07
CA HIS A 23 2.73 9.02 3.35
C HIS A 23 1.20 9.04 3.48
N ILE A 24 0.55 7.88 3.33
CA ILE A 24 -0.90 7.74 3.46
C ILE A 24 -1.35 7.77 4.93
N ASN A 25 -0.51 7.24 5.83
CA ASN A 25 -0.80 7.13 7.26
C ASN A 25 -2.19 6.50 7.57
N PRO A 26 -2.47 5.28 7.09
CA PRO A 26 -3.77 4.64 7.28
C PRO A 26 -4.04 4.27 8.74
N GLU A 27 -5.31 4.23 9.13
CA GLU A 27 -5.71 3.77 10.46
C GLU A 27 -5.40 2.29 10.67
N THR A 28 -4.87 1.95 11.85
CA THR A 28 -4.58 0.56 12.24
C THR A 28 -5.79 -0.09 12.91
N PRO A 29 -6.05 -1.40 12.69
CA PRO A 29 -5.25 -2.33 11.89
C PRO A 29 -5.57 -2.25 10.39
N PHE A 30 -4.55 -2.50 9.55
CA PHE A 30 -4.69 -2.59 8.10
C PHE A 30 -3.78 -3.68 7.51
N ALA A 31 -4.10 -4.11 6.29
CA ALA A 31 -3.26 -4.91 5.41
C ALA A 31 -3.11 -4.19 4.07
N VAL A 32 -2.03 -4.48 3.33
CA VAL A 32 -1.80 -3.90 2.02
C VAL A 32 -1.62 -4.99 0.97
N ALA A 33 -2.34 -4.85 -0.14
CA ALA A 33 -2.12 -5.62 -1.35
C ALA A 33 -1.55 -4.72 -2.44
N VAL A 34 -0.57 -5.22 -3.19
CA VAL A 34 -0.05 -4.58 -4.40
C VAL A 34 -0.40 -5.48 -5.57
N ASN A 35 -1.11 -4.95 -6.56
CA ASN A 35 -1.59 -5.68 -7.73
C ASN A 35 -2.28 -7.00 -7.34
N THR A 36 -3.24 -6.92 -6.41
CA THR A 36 -4.02 -8.03 -5.83
C THR A 36 -3.25 -9.05 -4.97
N ALA A 37 -1.94 -8.87 -4.78
CA ALA A 37 -1.12 -9.72 -3.91
C ALA A 37 -0.83 -9.04 -2.57
N PHE A 38 -1.20 -9.68 -1.46
CA PHE A 38 -0.87 -9.17 -0.12
C PHE A 38 0.64 -9.17 0.10
N VAL A 39 1.15 -8.03 0.60
CA VAL A 39 2.54 -7.88 1.01
C VAL A 39 2.61 -8.00 2.53
N ALA A 40 3.53 -8.81 3.07
CA ALA A 40 3.65 -8.92 4.52
C ALA A 40 4.27 -7.63 5.09
N ARG A 41 3.84 -7.20 6.28
CA ARG A 41 4.35 -5.97 6.93
C ARG A 41 5.87 -5.90 7.03
N LYS A 42 6.54 -7.04 7.23
CA LYS A 42 8.01 -7.15 7.30
C LYS A 42 8.71 -6.82 5.97
N GLU A 43 7.98 -6.89 4.85
CA GLU A 43 8.50 -6.68 3.50
C GLU A 43 8.31 -5.23 3.03
N TYR A 44 7.48 -4.43 3.72
CA TYR A 44 7.14 -3.06 3.28
C TYR A 44 8.35 -2.18 3.01
N GLY A 45 9.36 -2.23 3.88
CA GLY A 45 10.58 -1.43 3.71
C GLY A 45 11.47 -1.85 2.53
N GLY A 46 11.31 -3.07 2.02
CA GLY A 46 12.08 -3.59 0.88
C GLY A 46 11.27 -3.74 -0.40
N TYR A 47 9.94 -3.65 -0.33
CA TYR A 47 9.06 -3.78 -1.48
C TYR A 47 9.09 -2.49 -2.30
N VAL A 48 9.76 -2.51 -3.44
CA VAL A 48 9.88 -1.36 -4.35
C VAL A 48 8.63 -1.26 -5.23
N LEU A 49 7.96 -0.12 -5.16
CA LEU A 49 6.80 0.19 -6.00
C LEU A 49 7.24 0.61 -7.40
N GLN A 50 6.41 0.28 -8.38
CA GLN A 50 6.54 0.70 -9.77
C GLN A 50 5.45 1.69 -10.14
N GLU A 51 5.70 2.48 -11.17
CA GLU A 51 4.65 3.34 -11.73
C GLU A 51 3.45 2.50 -12.20
N GLN A 52 2.25 3.02 -11.97
CA GLN A 52 0.96 2.37 -12.27
C GLN A 52 0.59 1.17 -11.38
N ASP A 53 1.38 0.85 -10.35
CA ASP A 53 0.98 -0.15 -9.36
C ASP A 53 -0.35 0.23 -8.70
N LYS A 54 -1.18 -0.78 -8.50
CA LYS A 54 -2.42 -0.68 -7.73
C LYS A 54 -2.16 -1.14 -6.30
N VAL A 55 -2.47 -0.28 -5.34
CA VAL A 55 -2.25 -0.52 -3.92
C VAL A 55 -3.60 -0.45 -3.20
N ASP A 56 -4.02 -1.58 -2.64
CA ASP A 56 -5.23 -1.67 -1.84
C ASP A 56 -4.85 -1.71 -0.37
N ILE A 57 -5.17 -0.66 0.37
CA ILE A 57 -5.05 -0.63 1.83
C ILE A 57 -6.43 -0.97 2.40
N VAL A 58 -6.51 -2.06 3.16
CA VAL A 58 -7.78 -2.60 3.65
C VAL A 58 -7.72 -2.87 5.15
N SER A 59 -8.79 -2.56 5.86
CA SER A 59 -8.96 -2.98 7.25
C SER A 59 -9.32 -4.47 7.29
N PRO A 60 -8.73 -5.26 8.19
CA PRO A 60 -9.08 -6.67 8.33
C PRO A 60 -10.54 -6.78 8.79
N VAL A 61 -11.31 -7.62 8.10
CA VAL A 61 -12.65 -8.00 8.54
C VAL A 61 -12.50 -9.10 9.59
N VAL A 62 -12.65 -8.74 10.86
CA VAL A 62 -12.75 -9.72 11.95
C VAL A 62 -14.14 -10.34 11.92
N GLY A 63 -14.30 -11.46 11.21
CA GLY A 63 -15.47 -12.31 11.31
C GLY A 63 -15.38 -13.16 12.58
N GLY A 64 -16.42 -13.08 13.43
CA GLY A 64 -16.63 -14.00 14.56
C GLY A 64 -17.34 -15.27 14.12
#